data_AF-A0A519KMF4-F1
#
_entry.id   AF-A0A519KMF4-F1
#
_cell.length_a   1.000
_cell.length_b   1.000
_cell.length_c   1.000
_cell.angle_alpha   90.00
_cell.angle_beta   90.00
_cell.angle_gamma   90.00
#
_symmetry.space_group_name_H-M   'P 1'
#
loop_
_entity.id
_entity.type
_entity.pdbx_description
1 polymer ?
#
loop_
_entity_poly.entity_id
_entity_poly.type
_entity_poly.pdbx_seq_one_letter_code
_entity_poly.pdbx_strand_id
1 'polypeptide(L)'
;VVSVCAPTDRVMYANIDQYKNLNMKIFHGGMDDVVLPENALNFYQVLHPVNPTAELTIFPNDNHNSWDSTYSNPKLYEWMMSKRKAK
;
A
#
# COMPACT_ATOMS: atom_id res chain seq x y z
N VAL A 1 4.84 -7.45 0.91
CA VAL A 1 4.69 -6.51 -0.23
C VAL A 1 4.54 -5.12 0.34
N VAL A 2 5.30 -4.16 -0.19
CA VAL A 2 5.18 -2.74 0.12
C VAL A 2 4.91 -2.03 -1.18
N SER A 3 3.75 -1.37 -1.28
CA SER A 3 3.35 -0.57 -2.44
C SER A 3 3.48 0.90 -2.10
N VAL A 4 4.06 1.70 -3.00
CA VAL A 4 4.25 3.14 -2.80
C VAL A 4 3.84 3.88 -4.08
N CYS A 5 2.89 4.80 -3.98
CA CYS A 5 2.37 5.60 -5.11
C CYS A 5 1.96 4.76 -6.34
N ALA A 6 1.47 3.54 -6.14
CA ALA A 6 1.20 2.63 -7.24
C ALA A 6 -0.12 2.99 -7.96
N PRO A 7 -0.14 2.98 -9.30
CA PRO A 7 -1.41 3.00 -10.02
C PRO A 7 -2.16 1.69 -9.78
N THR A 8 -3.49 1.72 -9.93
CA THR A 8 -4.33 0.54 -9.83
C THR A 8 -5.13 0.36 -11.12
N ASP A 9 -5.30 -0.89 -11.55
CA ASP A 9 -5.98 -1.21 -12.81
C ASP A 9 -7.07 -2.29 -12.63
N ARG A 10 -7.87 -2.49 -13.68
CA ARG A 10 -8.97 -3.45 -13.68
C ARG A 10 -8.53 -4.90 -13.42
N VAL A 11 -7.31 -5.27 -13.80
CA VAL A 11 -6.78 -6.63 -13.58
C VAL A 11 -6.48 -6.84 -12.09
N MET A 12 -5.95 -5.82 -11.41
CA MET A 12 -5.74 -5.86 -9.96
C MET A 12 -7.07 -6.06 -9.20
N TYR A 13 -8.13 -5.32 -9.59
CA TYR A 13 -9.47 -5.50 -9.00
C TYR A 13 -10.04 -6.89 -9.31
N ALA A 14 -9.91 -7.39 -10.54
CA ALA A 14 -10.40 -8.72 -10.93
C ALA A 14 -9.70 -9.85 -10.16
N ASN A 15 -8.49 -9.62 -9.65
CA ASN A 15 -7.68 -10.58 -8.92
C ASN A 15 -7.59 -10.26 -7.41
N ILE A 16 -8.56 -9.54 -6.84
CA ILE A 16 -8.46 -9.07 -5.44
C ILE A 16 -8.19 -10.21 -4.43
N ASP A 17 -8.71 -11.40 -4.68
CA ASP A 17 -8.51 -12.58 -3.83
C ASP A 17 -7.07 -13.09 -3.82
N GLN A 18 -6.27 -12.78 -4.85
CA GLN A 18 -4.84 -13.15 -4.90
C GLN A 18 -4.01 -12.38 -3.86
N TYR A 19 -4.53 -11.27 -3.33
CA TYR A 19 -3.87 -10.50 -2.28
C TYR A 19 -4.18 -11.02 -0.88
N LYS A 20 -5.05 -12.03 -0.74
CA LYS A 20 -5.39 -12.66 0.54
C LYS A 20 -4.13 -13.21 1.22
N ASN A 21 -4.02 -12.98 2.52
CA ASN A 21 -2.89 -13.41 3.37
C ASN A 21 -1.51 -12.82 3.02
N LEU A 22 -1.41 -11.92 2.04
CA LEU A 22 -0.15 -11.21 1.80
C LEU A 22 0.12 -10.25 2.96
N ASN A 23 1.32 -10.30 3.53
CA ASN A 23 1.82 -9.24 4.40
C ASN A 23 1.98 -7.96 3.57
N MET A 24 1.01 -7.04 3.62
CA MET A 24 0.92 -5.89 2.73
C MET A 24 0.81 -4.57 3.49
N LYS A 25 1.58 -3.58 3.07
CA LYS A 25 1.42 -2.17 3.46
C LYS A 25 1.38 -1.32 2.19
N ILE A 26 0.43 -0.39 2.14
CA ILE A 26 0.23 0.56 1.04
C ILE A 26 0.56 1.95 1.56
N PHE A 27 1.36 2.69 0.81
CA PHE A 27 1.76 4.05 1.11
C PHE A 27 1.46 4.96 -0.08
N HIS A 28 1.00 6.17 0.19
CA HIS A 28 0.70 7.15 -0.85
C HIS A 28 0.90 8.58 -0.33
N GLY A 29 1.28 9.51 -1.21
CA GLY A 29 1.29 10.93 -0.89
C GLY A 29 -0.10 11.53 -1.00
N GLY A 30 -0.54 12.35 -0.04
CA GLY A 30 -1.86 12.97 -0.03
C GLY A 30 -2.01 14.12 -1.03
N MET A 31 -0.89 14.65 -1.54
CA MET A 31 -0.84 15.69 -2.56
C MET A 31 -0.31 15.16 -3.91
N ASP A 32 -0.29 13.83 -4.11
CA ASP A 32 0.20 13.22 -5.35
C ASP A 32 -0.63 13.67 -6.56
N ASP A 33 0.00 14.41 -7.48
CA ASP A 33 -0.61 14.92 -8.71
C ASP A 33 -0.30 14.09 -9.96
N VAL A 34 0.50 13.02 -9.83
CA VAL A 34 0.86 12.08 -10.92
C VAL A 34 0.00 10.83 -10.84
N VAL A 35 -0.10 10.23 -9.65
CA VAL A 35 -0.99 9.10 -9.36
C VAL A 35 -1.89 9.52 -8.21
N LEU A 36 -3.13 9.89 -8.52
CA LEU A 36 -4.01 10.48 -7.53
C LEU A 36 -4.21 9.56 -6.29
N PRO A 37 -4.25 10.10 -5.05
CA PRO A 37 -4.36 9.31 -3.81
C PRO A 37 -5.61 8.42 -3.75
N GLU A 38 -6.67 8.79 -4.49
CA GLU A 38 -7.89 8.02 -4.65
C GLU A 38 -7.62 6.62 -5.23
N ASN A 39 -6.55 6.43 -6.03
CA ASN A 39 -6.17 5.10 -6.53
C ASN A 39 -5.89 4.14 -5.35
N ALA A 40 -5.09 4.58 -4.37
CA ALA A 40 -4.78 3.79 -3.19
C ALA A 40 -6.00 3.65 -2.27
N LEU A 41 -6.76 4.72 -2.06
CA LEU A 41 -7.96 4.68 -1.21
C LEU A 41 -9.02 3.72 -1.75
N ASN A 42 -9.37 3.83 -3.04
CA ASN A 42 -10.38 2.99 -3.67
C ASN A 42 -9.95 1.53 -3.72
N PHE A 43 -8.67 1.26 -3.99
CA PHE A 43 -8.16 -0.11 -3.96
C PHE A 43 -8.16 -0.68 -2.55
N TYR A 44 -7.76 0.09 -1.54
CA TYR A 44 -7.79 -0.34 -0.14
C TYR A 44 -9.20 -0.68 0.34
N GLN A 45 -10.22 0.10 -0.05
CA GLN A 45 -11.63 -0.19 0.30
C GLN A 45 -12.10 -1.56 -0.20
N VAL A 46 -11.63 -2.01 -1.36
CA VAL A 46 -11.96 -3.33 -1.93
C VAL A 46 -11.05 -4.42 -1.37
N LEU A 47 -9.78 -4.10 -1.08
CA LEU A 47 -8.79 -5.04 -0.55
C LEU A 47 -9.04 -5.40 0.91
N HIS A 48 -9.32 -4.42 1.78
CA HIS A 48 -9.35 -4.62 3.23
C HIS A 48 -10.34 -5.71 3.69
N PRO A 49 -11.55 -5.85 3.10
CA PRO A 49 -12.44 -6.98 3.42
C PRO A 49 -11.84 -8.36 3.12
N VAL A 50 -10.97 -8.47 2.12
CA VAL A 50 -10.34 -9.72 1.67
C VAL A 50 -8.99 -9.98 2.36
N ASN A 51 -8.28 -8.91 2.68
CA ASN A 51 -7.04 -8.92 3.46
C ASN A 51 -7.11 -7.90 4.61
N PRO A 52 -7.73 -8.27 5.74
CA PRO A 52 -7.89 -7.36 6.89
C PRO A 52 -6.57 -6.95 7.56
N THR A 53 -5.48 -7.64 7.25
CA THR A 53 -4.14 -7.32 7.77
C THR A 53 -3.37 -6.33 6.90
N ALA A 54 -3.88 -6.01 5.70
CA ALA A 54 -3.32 -4.96 4.88
C ALA A 54 -3.62 -3.60 5.52
N GLU A 55 -2.63 -2.71 5.49
CA GLU A 55 -2.74 -1.34 6.03
C GLU A 55 -2.47 -0.31 4.94
N LEU A 56 -3.19 0.82 4.99
CA LEU A 56 -2.96 1.99 4.15
C LEU A 56 -2.46 3.17 5.00
N THR A 57 -1.38 3.80 4.55
CA THR A 57 -0.88 5.07 5.09
C THR A 57 -0.92 6.13 3.99
N ILE A 58 -1.59 7.25 4.28
CA ILE A 58 -1.54 8.45 3.42
C ILE A 58 -0.69 9.49 4.14
N PHE A 59 0.35 10.00 3.48
CA PHE A 59 1.17 11.09 3.98
C PHE A 59 0.59 12.42 3.49
N PRO A 60 -0.14 13.18 4.32
CA PRO A 60 -1.02 14.26 3.85
C PRO A 60 -0.29 15.38 3.10
N ASN A 61 1.00 15.57 3.35
CA ASN A 61 1.81 16.64 2.75
C ASN A 61 2.78 16.15 1.66
N ASP A 62 2.88 14.84 1.44
CA ASP A 62 3.77 14.30 0.42
C ASP A 62 3.08 14.34 -0.95
N ASN A 63 3.85 14.67 -1.98
CA ASN A 63 3.43 14.53 -3.38
C ASN A 63 3.88 13.13 -3.89
N HIS A 64 4.15 12.98 -5.19
CA HIS A 64 4.46 11.71 -5.82
C HIS A 64 5.65 10.97 -5.20
N ASN A 65 6.59 11.69 -4.61
CA ASN A 65 7.79 11.14 -3.97
C ASN A 65 7.58 10.59 -2.55
N SER A 66 6.39 10.09 -2.21
CA SER A 66 6.10 9.56 -0.86
C SER A 66 6.96 8.35 -0.44
N TRP A 67 7.76 7.81 -1.35
CA TRP A 67 8.82 6.85 -1.02
C TRP A 67 9.88 7.44 -0.08
N ASP A 68 10.10 8.75 -0.09
CA ASP A 68 11.04 9.41 0.84
C ASP A 68 10.58 9.24 2.29
N SER A 69 9.32 9.55 2.60
CA SER A 69 8.72 9.33 3.93
C SER A 69 8.57 7.85 4.26
N THR A 70 8.24 7.02 3.26
CA THR A 70 8.06 5.57 3.44
C THR A 70 9.37 4.91 3.86
N TYR A 71 10.46 5.16 3.12
CA TYR A 71 11.75 4.48 3.32
C TYR A 71 12.64 5.18 4.35
N SER A 72 12.35 6.40 4.78
CA SER A 72 13.02 7.03 5.92
C SER A 72 12.52 6.52 7.28
N ASN A 73 11.39 5.79 7.33
CA ASN A 73 10.80 5.29 8.56
C ASN A 73 11.40 3.93 9.00
N PRO A 74 12.16 3.87 10.12
CA PRO A 74 12.77 2.62 10.60
C PRO A 74 11.75 1.51 10.89
N LYS A 75 10.53 1.87 11.31
CA LYS A 75 9.46 0.91 11.64
C LYS A 75 9.03 0.07 10.44
N LEU A 76 9.18 0.58 9.22
CA LEU A 76 8.90 -0.19 8.02
C LEU A 76 9.85 -1.38 7.92
N TYR A 77 11.14 -1.17 8.17
CA TYR A 77 12.16 -2.21 8.11
C TYR A 77 11.99 -3.22 9.24
N GLU A 78 11.71 -2.77 10.47
CA GLU A 78 11.36 -3.64 11.59
C GLU A 78 10.18 -4.56 11.23
N TRP A 79 9.12 -3.97 10.66
CA TRP A 79 7.97 -4.73 10.19
C TRP A 79 8.36 -5.73 9.09
N MET A 80 9.10 -5.31 8.06
CA MET A 80 9.54 -6.21 6.97
C MET A 80 10.34 -7.39 7.50
N MET A 81 11.30 -7.14 8.40
CA MET A 81 12.17 -8.18 8.98
C MET A 81 11.43 -9.09 9.97
N SER A 82 10.32 -8.63 10.55
CA SER A 82 9.44 -9.46 11.39
C SER A 82 8.64 -10.48 10.57
N LYS A 83 8.45 -10.27 9.26
CA LYS A 83 7.64 -11.16 8.43
C LYS A 83 8.41 -12.41 8.04
N ARG A 84 7.65 -13.50 7.88
CA ARG A 84 8.13 -14.77 7.34
C ARG A 84 7.17 -15.19 6.24
N LYS A 85 7.70 -15.83 5.20
CA LYS A 85 6.86 -16.54 4.24
C LYS A 85 6.13 -17.63 5.03
N ALA A 86 4.80 -17.67 4.96
CA ALA A 86 4.05 -18.80 5.49
C ALA A 86 4.56 -20.07 4.77
N LYS A 87 4.86 -21.12 5.54
CA LYS A 87 5.28 -22.41 4.99
C LYS A 87 4.16 -23.05 4.19
#